data_AF-A0A2W7AQ52-F1
#
_entry.id   AF-A0A2W7AQ52-F1
#
_cell.length_a   1.000
_cell.length_b   1.000
_cell.length_c   1.000
_cell.angle_alpha   90.00
_cell.angle_beta   90.00
_cell.angle_gamma   90.00
#
_symmetry.space_group_name_H-M   'P 1'
#
loop_
_entity.id
_entity.type
_entity.pdbx_description
1 polymer ?
#
loop_
_entity_poly.entity_id
_entity_poly.type
_entity_poly.pdbx_seq_one_letter_code
_entity_poly.pdbx_strand_id
1 'polypeptide(L)' 'MKLVVHKEDEDDALYLRLDDTAIAESEEVSDGIILDYNAEGKVVGVEVLYVSQRSPNSWP' A
#
# COMPACT_ATOMS: atom_id res chain seq x y z
N MET A 1 1.13 13.66 0.63
CA MET A 1 0.61 12.47 1.33
C MET A 1 -0.87 12.26 1.04
N LYS A 2 -1.25 11.07 0.55
CA LYS A 2 -2.63 10.69 0.21
C LYS A 2 -2.87 9.25 0.66
N LEU A 3 -3.99 9.01 1.33
CA LEU A 3 -4.46 7.66 1.68
C LEU A 3 -5.60 7.28 0.74
N VAL A 4 -5.53 6.09 0.15
CA VAL A 4 -6.59 5.49 -0.66
C VAL A 4 -6.93 4.13 -0.07
N VAL A 5 -8.21 3.84 0.04
CA VAL A 5 -8.72 2.56 0.56
C VAL A 5 -9.62 1.96 -0.51
N HIS A 6 -9.28 0.76 -0.95
CA HIS A 6 -10.04 -0.02 -1.91
C HIS A 6 -10.76 -1.12 -1.13
N LYS A 7 -12.10 -1.08 -1.15
CA LYS A 7 -12.95 -1.93 -0.29
C LYS A 7 -13.72 -3.01 -1.03
N GLU A 8 -13.74 -2.95 -2.35
CA GLU A 8 -14.36 -4.00 -3.14
C GLU A 8 -13.58 -5.30 -2.91
N ASP A 9 -14.26 -6.44 -2.82
CA ASP A 9 -13.64 -7.73 -2.48
C ASP A 9 -12.46 -8.08 -3.42
N GLU A 10 -12.48 -7.57 -4.65
CA GLU A 10 -11.44 -7.76 -5.66
C GLU A 10 -10.17 -6.92 -5.38
N ASP A 11 -10.31 -5.80 -4.66
CA ASP A 11 -9.26 -4.81 -4.42
C ASP A 11 -8.93 -4.63 -2.92
N ASP A 12 -9.43 -5.44 -1.98
CA ASP A 12 -9.26 -5.35 -0.49
C ASP A 12 -7.85 -4.89 -0.04
N ALA A 13 -7.61 -3.57 -0.06
CA ALA A 13 -6.28 -2.99 0.00
C ALA A 13 -6.31 -1.55 0.50
N LEU A 14 -5.17 -1.13 1.04
CA LEU A 14 -4.89 0.22 1.46
C LEU A 14 -3.59 0.68 0.81
N TYR A 15 -3.64 1.86 0.18
CA TYR A 15 -2.47 2.49 -0.40
C TYR A 15 -2.20 3.85 0.27
N LEU A 16 -1.04 3.97 0.91
CA LEU A 16 -0.53 5.21 1.47
C LEU A 16 0.58 5.78 0.58
N ARG A 17 0.29 6.87 -0.09
CA ARG A 17 1.24 7.64 -0.87
C ARG A 17 1.90 8.71 0.00
N LEU A 18 3.22 8.67 0.17
CA LEU A 18 3.95 9.61 1.03
C LEU A 18 4.19 10.94 0.30
N ASP A 19 4.69 10.91 -0.92
CA ASP A 19 4.92 12.08 -1.77
C ASP A 19 4.67 11.81 -3.28
N ASP A 20 4.85 12.81 -4.14
CA ASP A 20 4.52 12.72 -5.57
C ASP A 20 5.69 12.24 -6.46
N THR A 21 6.81 11.82 -5.88
CA THR A 21 8.01 11.35 -6.62
C THR A 21 7.73 10.05 -7.36
N ALA A 22 8.07 9.95 -8.64
CA ALA A 22 7.82 8.74 -9.43
C ALA A 22 8.30 7.44 -8.75
N ILE A 23 7.45 6.41 -8.79
CA ILE A 23 7.80 5.05 -8.37
C ILE A 23 8.73 4.48 -9.44
N ALA A 24 9.90 4.03 -9.02
CA ALA A 24 10.85 3.33 -9.86
C ALA A 24 10.67 1.81 -9.76
N GLU A 25 10.38 1.31 -8.56
CA GLU A 25 10.19 -0.11 -8.29
C GLU A 25 9.24 -0.31 -7.10
N SER A 26 8.65 -1.51 -7.04
CA SER A 26 7.79 -1.95 -5.93
C SER A 26 8.27 -3.33 -5.47
N GLU A 27 8.33 -3.56 -4.17
CA GLU A 27 8.80 -4.80 -3.56
C GLU A 27 7.81 -5.28 -2.49
N GLU A 28 7.39 -6.55 -2.58
CA GLU A 28 6.68 -7.20 -1.49
C GLU A 28 7.67 -7.66 -0.42
N VAL A 29 7.72 -6.94 0.70
CA VAL A 29 8.69 -7.16 1.79
C VAL A 29 8.19 -8.14 2.86
N SER A 30 6.89 -8.41 2.84
CA SER A 30 6.19 -9.41 3.65
C SER A 30 4.89 -9.73 2.93
N ASP A 31 4.32 -10.91 3.20
CA ASP A 31 3.03 -11.32 2.65
C ASP A 31 2.00 -10.18 2.73
N GLY A 32 1.55 -9.70 1.56
CA GLY A 32 0.62 -8.60 1.34
C GLY A 32 1.06 -7.21 1.82
N ILE A 33 2.36 -6.97 2.00
CA ILE A 33 2.95 -5.67 2.35
C ILE A 33 3.96 -5.27 1.27
N ILE A 34 3.65 -4.22 0.52
CA ILE A 34 4.44 -3.77 -0.62
C ILE A 34 4.94 -2.36 -0.35
N LEU A 35 6.23 -2.14 -0.62
CA LEU A 35 6.87 -0.82 -0.55
C LEU A 35 7.16 -0.34 -1.96
N ASP A 36 6.80 0.91 -2.25
CA ASP A 36 7.19 1.60 -3.47
C ASP A 36 8.43 2.44 -3.22
N TYR A 37 9.46 2.26 -4.03
CA TYR A 37 10.68 3.05 -3.97
C TYR A 37 10.79 3.99 -5.15
N ASN A 38 11.38 5.17 -4.92
CA ASN A 38 11.83 6.05 -5.99
C ASN A 38 13.22 5.64 -6.51
N ALA A 39 13.71 6.34 -7.54
CA ALA A 39 15.01 6.06 -8.14
C ALA A 39 16.22 6.26 -7.20
N GLU A 40 16.04 6.88 -6.03
CA GLU A 40 17.07 7.01 -4.99
C GLU A 40 17.01 5.88 -3.94
N GLY A 41 16.11 4.91 -4.12
CA GLY A 41 15.89 3.82 -3.16
C GLY A 41 15.15 4.26 -1.88
N LYS A 42 14.44 5.39 -1.90
CA LYS A 42 13.62 5.84 -0.76
C LYS A 42 12.18 5.41 -0.95
N VAL A 43 11.55 4.97 0.14
CA VAL A 43 10.13 4.62 0.18
C VAL A 43 9.29 5.88 -0.06
N VAL A 44 8.40 5.82 -1.06
CA VAL A 44 7.46 6.89 -1.44
C VAL A 44 6.00 6.43 -1.39
N GLY A 45 5.76 5.13 -1.20
CA GLY A 45 4.43 4.55 -1.07
C GLY A 45 4.46 3.23 -0.28
N VAL A 46 3.33 2.90 0.31
CA VAL A 46 3.09 1.63 1.00
C VAL A 46 1.73 1.11 0.57
N GLU A 47 1.69 -0.15 0.13
CA GLU A 47 0.45 -0.87 -0.13
C GLU A 47 0.30 -2.04 0.85
N VAL A 48 -0.91 -2.20 1.37
CA VAL A 48 -1.27 -3.27 2.28
C VAL A 48 -2.47 -3.99 1.68
N LEU A 49 -2.29 -5.26 1.32
CA LEU A 49 -3.34 -6.14 0.80
C LEU A 49 -4.03 -6.89 1.94
N TYR A 50 -5.24 -7.38 1.66
CA TYR A 50 -6.07 -8.18 2.55
C TYR A 50 -6.37 -7.45 3.87
N VAL A 51 -6.70 -6.17 3.78
CA VAL A 51 -6.85 -5.31 4.97
C VAL A 51 -7.99 -5.80 5.85
N SER A 52 -9.06 -6.34 5.24
CA SER A 52 -10.15 -7.01 5.94
C SER A 52 -9.67 -8.13 6.88
N GLN A 53 -8.61 -8.86 6.52
CA GLN A 53 -8.05 -9.96 7.31
C GLN A 53 -7.10 -9.46 8.39
N ARG A 54 -6.40 -8.35 8.14
CA ARG A 54 -5.44 -7.76 9.10
C ARG A 54 -6.13 -6.94 10.19
N SER A 55 -7.24 -6.28 9.85
CA SER A 55 -8.00 -5.42 10.75
C SER A 55 -9.51 -5.68 10.67
N PRO A 56 -9.97 -6.92 10.97
CA PRO A 56 -11.36 -7.35 10.75
C PRO A 56 -12.40 -6.55 11.53
N ASN A 57 -12.01 -5.89 12.62
CA ASN A 57 -12.92 -5.09 13.45
C ASN A 57 -13.00 -3.61 13.03
N SER A 58 -12.23 -3.19 12.04
CA SER A 58 -12.18 -1.79 11.55
C SER A 58 -12.42 -1.69 10.05
N TRP A 59 -12.58 -2.82 9.38
CA TRP A 59 -12.97 -2.91 7.98
C TRP A 59 -14.50 -3.03 7.92
N PRO A 60 -15.21 -1.99 7.45
CA PRO A 60 -16.68 -1.96 7.43
C PRO A 60 -17.28 -2.82 6.32
#